data_AF-A0A5N5GP35-F1
#
_entry.id   AF-A0A5N5GP35-F1
#
_cell.length_a   1.000
_cell.length_b   1.000
_cell.length_c   1.000
_cell.angle_alpha   90.00
_cell.angle_beta   90.00
_cell.angle_gamma   90.00
#
_symmetry.space_group_name_H-M   'P 1'
#
loop_
_entity.id
_entity.type
_entity.pdbx_description
1 polymer ?
#
loop_
_entity_poly.entity_id
_entity_poly.type
_entity_poly.pdbx_seq_one_letter_code
_entity_poly.pdbx_strand_id
1 'polypeptide(L)'
;MEGLWRAATGQDPSPEDYTGIEFWSNPERATWLTKQGDYIKTWRRRWFVLKQGKLFWFKDNHVTRSSTPRGVIPVGTCLTVKGAEDVVHKPCAFELSTTNHDTMYFIADSEKEKEEWINSIGRSIVQHSRSLADSEVVDYDSSRQ
;
A
#
# COMPACT_ATOMS: atom_id res chain seq x y z
N MET A 1 -12.15 -12.45 16.08
CA MET A 1 -10.87 -12.46 16.81
C MET A 1 -9.85 -11.46 16.24
N GLU A 2 -9.53 -11.46 14.93
CA GLU A 2 -8.56 -10.50 14.36
C GLU A 2 -8.93 -9.01 14.46
N GLY A 3 -10.22 -8.65 14.39
CA GLY A 3 -10.65 -7.25 14.45
C GLY A 3 -10.44 -6.60 15.82
N LEU A 4 -10.68 -7.35 16.91
CA LEU A 4 -10.51 -6.86 18.28
C LEU A 4 -9.05 -6.62 18.63
N TRP A 5 -8.15 -7.49 18.16
CA TRP A 5 -6.70 -7.30 18.36
C TRP A 5 -6.17 -6.06 17.62
N ARG A 6 -6.62 -5.79 16.39
CA ARG A 6 -6.15 -4.62 15.62
C ARG A 6 -6.65 -3.30 16.19
N ALA A 7 -7.90 -3.26 16.64
CA ALA A 7 -8.43 -2.12 17.36
C ALA A 7 -7.67 -1.85 18.67
N ALA A 8 -7.30 -2.93 19.39
CA ALA A 8 -6.53 -2.83 20.64
C ALA A 8 -5.05 -2.44 20.43
N THR A 9 -4.46 -2.74 19.27
CA THR A 9 -3.04 -2.43 18.96
C THR A 9 -2.86 -1.16 18.12
N GLY A 10 -3.94 -0.44 17.79
CA GLY A 10 -3.87 0.76 16.94
C GLY A 10 -3.40 0.48 15.51
N GLN A 11 -3.58 -0.75 15.03
CA GLN A 11 -3.14 -1.17 13.69
C GLN A 11 -4.16 -0.87 12.59
N ASP A 12 -5.30 -0.27 12.95
CA ASP A 12 -6.26 0.24 11.98
C ASP A 12 -5.77 1.59 11.43
N PRO A 13 -5.80 1.78 10.10
CA PRO A 13 -5.44 3.06 9.52
C PRO A 13 -6.39 4.15 10.02
N SER A 14 -5.86 5.36 10.24
CA SER A 14 -6.69 6.49 10.63
C SER A 14 -7.68 6.79 9.49
N PRO A 15 -8.96 7.08 9.78
CA PRO A 15 -9.90 7.53 8.76
C PRO A 15 -9.40 8.73 7.95
N GLU A 16 -8.59 9.59 8.58
CA GLU A 16 -7.96 10.75 7.94
C GLU A 16 -7.05 10.34 6.78
N ASP A 17 -6.40 9.18 6.86
CA ASP A 17 -5.49 8.66 5.85
C ASP A 17 -6.19 8.32 4.54
N TYR A 18 -7.51 8.20 4.52
CA TYR A 18 -8.28 7.82 3.33
C TYR A 18 -9.60 8.57 3.15
N THR A 19 -9.79 9.65 3.92
CA THR A 19 -10.94 10.54 3.75
C THR A 19 -10.90 11.18 2.36
N GLY A 20 -12.06 11.26 1.71
CA GLY A 20 -12.22 11.84 0.37
C GLY A 20 -11.86 10.91 -0.79
N ILE A 21 -11.37 9.68 -0.53
CA ILE A 21 -11.02 8.72 -1.58
C ILE A 21 -12.14 7.70 -1.75
N GLU A 22 -12.77 7.72 -2.93
CA GLU A 22 -13.80 6.75 -3.31
C GLU A 22 -13.17 5.44 -3.82
N PHE A 23 -12.51 4.70 -2.95
CA PHE A 23 -11.86 3.43 -3.32
C PHE A 23 -12.84 2.36 -3.83
N TRP A 24 -14.15 2.51 -3.60
CA TRP A 24 -15.20 1.63 -4.13
C TRP A 24 -15.60 1.96 -5.59
N SER A 25 -15.08 3.05 -6.17
CA SER A 25 -15.49 3.54 -7.49
C SER A 25 -14.31 3.73 -8.44
N ASN A 26 -14.36 3.05 -9.58
CA ASN A 26 -13.40 3.12 -10.68
C ASN A 26 -11.92 3.08 -10.22
N PRO A 27 -11.48 2.02 -9.51
CA PRO A 27 -10.09 1.90 -9.07
C PRO A 27 -9.13 1.78 -10.25
N GLU A 28 -7.90 2.27 -10.10
CA GLU A 28 -6.84 2.07 -11.11
C GLU A 28 -6.50 0.59 -11.27
N ARG A 29 -6.57 -0.14 -10.15
CA ARG A 29 -6.47 -1.59 -10.10
C ARG A 29 -7.17 -2.13 -8.86
N ALA A 30 -7.88 -3.24 -9.00
CA ALA A 30 -8.37 -4.00 -7.87
C ALA A 30 -8.39 -5.50 -8.17
N THR A 31 -7.65 -6.27 -7.38
CA THR A 31 -7.64 -7.76 -7.46
C THR A 31 -7.18 -8.34 -6.12
N TRP A 32 -7.32 -9.66 -5.98
CA TRP A 32 -6.79 -10.39 -4.84
C TRP A 32 -5.27 -10.45 -4.89
N LEU A 33 -4.64 -10.28 -3.72
CA LEU A 33 -3.25 -10.65 -3.49
C LEU A 33 -3.16 -11.43 -2.17
N THR A 34 -2.16 -12.27 -2.06
CA THR A 34 -1.80 -12.88 -0.78
C THR A 34 -0.65 -12.08 -0.18
N LYS A 35 -0.89 -11.39 0.94
CA LYS A 35 0.10 -10.56 1.64
C LYS A 35 0.69 -11.31 2.84
N GLN A 36 2.00 -11.14 3.07
CA GLN A 36 2.64 -11.55 4.32
C GLN A 36 2.27 -10.58 5.45
N GLY A 37 1.87 -11.12 6.61
CA GLY A 37 1.59 -10.35 7.82
C GLY A 37 2.86 -9.70 8.38
N ASP A 38 2.69 -8.50 8.95
CA ASP A 38 3.82 -7.64 9.32
C ASP A 38 4.58 -8.18 10.55
N TYR A 39 3.84 -8.62 11.58
CA TYR A 39 4.39 -9.16 12.82
C TYR A 39 4.49 -10.70 12.77
N ILE A 40 3.35 -11.35 12.56
CA ILE A 40 3.26 -12.79 12.39
C ILE A 40 3.31 -13.04 10.89
N LYS A 41 4.40 -13.65 10.41
CA LYS A 41 4.73 -13.90 8.98
C LYS A 41 3.83 -14.96 8.30
N THR A 42 2.54 -14.89 8.59
CA THR A 42 1.47 -15.66 7.94
C THR A 42 1.04 -15.00 6.65
N TRP A 43 0.67 -15.80 5.66
CA TRP A 43 0.19 -15.32 4.36
C TRP A 43 -1.34 -15.23 4.37
N ARG A 44 -1.89 -14.08 3.99
CA ARG A 44 -3.33 -13.81 4.07
C ARG A 44 -3.83 -13.22 2.76
N ARG A 45 -4.86 -13.83 2.19
CA ARG A 45 -5.54 -13.32 1.01
C ARG A 45 -6.35 -12.07 1.36
N ARG A 46 -6.14 -10.99 0.62
CA ARG A 46 -6.78 -9.69 0.82
C ARG A 46 -7.10 -9.07 -0.53
N TRP A 47 -8.19 -8.32 -0.59
CA TRP A 47 -8.57 -7.59 -1.79
C TRP A 47 -7.83 -6.26 -1.81
N PHE A 48 -6.94 -6.06 -2.77
CA PHE A 48 -6.16 -4.83 -2.89
C PHE A 48 -6.81 -3.87 -3.85
N VAL A 49 -6.69 -2.58 -3.56
CA VAL A 49 -7.19 -1.48 -4.39
C VAL A 49 -6.11 -0.42 -4.50
N LEU A 50 -5.73 -0.05 -5.71
CA LEU A 50 -4.90 1.13 -6.00
C LEU A 50 -5.80 2.25 -6.51
N LYS A 51 -5.75 3.41 -5.85
CA LYS A 51 -6.57 4.58 -6.21
C LYS A 51 -5.94 5.87 -5.68
N GLN A 52 -5.78 6.86 -6.56
CA GLN A 52 -5.36 8.23 -6.21
C GLN A 52 -4.08 8.24 -5.35
N GLY A 53 -3.07 7.49 -5.79
CA GLY A 53 -1.78 7.45 -5.10
C GLY A 53 -1.80 6.75 -3.75
N LYS A 54 -2.85 5.97 -3.44
CA LYS A 54 -2.92 5.16 -2.22
C LYS A 54 -3.23 3.70 -2.57
N LEU A 55 -2.52 2.80 -1.90
CA LEU A 55 -2.74 1.36 -1.95
C LEU A 55 -3.48 0.92 -0.68
N PHE A 56 -4.66 0.34 -0.87
CA PHE A 56 -5.52 -0.16 0.20
C PHE A 56 -5.64 -1.67 0.14
N TRP A 57 -5.95 -2.31 1.26
CA TRP A 57 -6.41 -3.70 1.25
C TRP A 57 -7.56 -3.96 2.21
N PHE A 58 -8.44 -4.87 1.81
CA PHE A 58 -9.67 -5.22 2.52
C PHE A 58 -9.73 -6.72 2.77
N LYS A 59 -10.63 -7.12 3.68
CA LYS A 59 -10.85 -8.54 3.99
C LYS A 59 -11.45 -9.28 2.78
N ASP A 60 -12.32 -8.61 2.04
CA ASP A 60 -13.05 -9.15 0.89
C ASP A 60 -13.17 -8.10 -0.23
N ASN A 61 -13.69 -8.54 -1.38
CA ASN A 61 -13.85 -7.72 -2.58
C ASN A 61 -15.17 -6.92 -2.60
N HIS A 62 -16.04 -7.06 -1.60
CA HIS A 62 -17.28 -6.30 -1.48
C HIS A 62 -17.00 -4.95 -0.81
N VAL A 63 -16.20 -4.13 -1.50
CA VAL A 63 -15.76 -2.83 -1.02
C VAL A 63 -16.83 -1.79 -1.31
N THR A 64 -17.33 -1.14 -0.26
CA THR A 64 -18.37 -0.11 -0.31
C THR A 64 -17.89 1.14 0.43
N ARG A 65 -18.70 2.21 0.40
CA ARG A 65 -18.41 3.46 1.13
C ARG A 65 -18.23 3.27 2.65
N SER A 66 -18.88 2.27 3.25
CA SER A 66 -18.77 1.99 4.69
C SER A 66 -17.66 0.97 5.02
N SER A 67 -16.92 0.48 4.02
CA SER A 67 -15.85 -0.49 4.25
C SER A 67 -14.64 0.18 4.89
N THR A 68 -14.10 -0.41 5.95
CA THR A 68 -12.85 0.04 6.58
C THR A 68 -11.67 -0.73 6.01
N PRO A 69 -10.64 -0.06 5.45
CA PRO A 69 -9.44 -0.73 4.99
C PRO A 69 -8.69 -1.39 6.15
N ARG A 70 -8.05 -2.52 5.87
CA ARG A 70 -7.13 -3.21 6.79
C ARG A 70 -5.73 -2.60 6.78
N GLY A 71 -5.50 -1.61 5.93
CA GLY A 71 -4.34 -0.75 5.90
C GLY A 71 -4.31 0.06 4.63
N VAL A 72 -3.49 1.11 4.67
CA VAL A 72 -3.30 2.09 3.61
C VAL A 72 -1.82 2.40 3.52
N ILE A 73 -1.32 2.54 2.29
CA ILE A 73 0.03 3.04 2.02
C ILE A 73 -0.10 4.15 1.00
N PRO A 74 0.35 5.38 1.30
CA PRO A 74 0.59 6.39 0.28
C PRO A 74 1.72 5.91 -0.62
N VAL A 75 1.47 5.66 -1.90
CA VAL A 75 2.52 5.13 -2.79
C VAL A 75 3.67 6.13 -3.00
N GLY A 76 3.43 7.42 -2.75
CA GLY A 76 4.49 8.43 -2.75
C GLY A 76 5.60 8.17 -1.71
N THR A 77 5.32 7.39 -0.65
CA THR A 77 6.33 6.99 0.34
C THR A 77 7.01 5.67 0.00
N CYS A 78 6.68 5.05 -1.14
CA CYS A 78 7.31 3.80 -1.58
C CYS A 78 8.61 4.10 -2.35
N LEU A 79 9.67 3.38 -1.98
CA LEU A 79 10.99 3.51 -2.61
C LEU A 79 11.15 2.58 -3.81
N THR A 80 10.72 1.32 -3.65
CA THR A 80 10.85 0.29 -4.70
C THR A 80 9.63 -0.63 -4.74
N VAL A 81 9.35 -1.13 -5.93
CA VAL A 81 8.45 -2.27 -6.17
C VAL A 81 9.12 -3.20 -7.19
N LYS A 82 9.32 -4.47 -6.84
CA LYS A 82 10.05 -5.43 -7.68
C LYS A 82 9.72 -6.89 -7.34
N GLY A 83 10.12 -7.82 -8.19
CA GLY A 83 10.04 -9.26 -7.91
C GLY A 83 10.78 -9.65 -6.63
N ALA A 84 10.25 -10.65 -5.93
CA ALA A 84 10.74 -11.12 -4.64
C ALA A 84 10.75 -12.66 -4.54
N GLU A 85 10.65 -13.36 -5.66
CA GLU A 85 10.59 -14.82 -5.73
C GLU A 85 11.80 -15.47 -5.06
N ASP A 86 12.98 -14.91 -5.28
CA ASP A 86 14.24 -15.40 -4.69
C ASP A 86 14.38 -15.04 -3.20
N VAL A 87 13.62 -14.03 -2.73
CA VAL A 87 13.68 -13.54 -1.35
C VAL A 87 12.75 -14.34 -0.44
N VAL A 88 11.52 -14.59 -0.89
CA VAL A 88 10.51 -15.30 -0.09
C VAL A 88 10.30 -16.76 -0.51
N HIS A 89 10.99 -17.21 -1.57
CA HIS A 89 10.89 -18.56 -2.16
C HIS A 89 9.45 -18.94 -2.51
N LYS A 90 8.73 -18.01 -3.16
CA LYS A 90 7.35 -18.20 -3.63
C LYS A 90 7.19 -17.68 -5.06
N PRO A 91 6.52 -18.43 -5.95
CA PRO A 91 6.28 -17.96 -7.31
C PRO A 91 5.34 -16.76 -7.33
N CYS A 92 5.42 -15.94 -8.38
CA CYS A 92 4.58 -14.76 -8.57
C CYS A 92 4.66 -13.75 -7.40
N ALA A 93 5.79 -13.74 -6.68
CA ALA A 93 5.98 -12.92 -5.50
C ALA A 93 6.67 -11.59 -5.84
N PHE A 94 6.23 -10.52 -5.19
CA PHE A 94 6.84 -9.20 -5.33
C PHE A 94 6.89 -8.49 -3.98
N GLU A 95 7.77 -7.52 -3.86
CA GLU A 95 7.94 -6.68 -2.68
C GLU A 95 7.62 -5.21 -2.96
N LEU A 96 7.23 -4.51 -1.90
CA LEU A 96 7.08 -3.06 -1.85
C LEU A 96 7.86 -2.56 -0.65
N SER A 97 8.85 -1.71 -0.87
CA SER A 97 9.61 -1.06 0.21
C SER A 97 9.17 0.38 0.37
N THR A 98 9.20 0.87 1.61
CA THR A 98 8.78 2.22 1.99
C THR A 98 9.90 2.99 2.69
N THR A 99 9.76 4.31 2.76
CA THR A 99 10.78 5.22 3.34
C THR A 99 11.07 4.98 4.81
N ASN A 100 10.14 4.39 5.56
CA ASN A 100 10.34 4.01 6.96
C ASN A 100 11.05 2.64 7.12
N HIS A 101 11.66 2.13 6.04
CA HIS A 101 12.34 0.83 5.97
C HIS A 101 11.45 -0.41 6.16
N ASP A 102 10.12 -0.27 6.05
CA ASP A 102 9.23 -1.42 6.01
C ASP A 102 9.19 -2.02 4.59
N THR A 103 9.50 -3.32 4.50
CA THR A 103 9.34 -4.12 3.27
C THR A 103 8.17 -5.07 3.43
N MET A 104 7.22 -4.99 2.49
CA MET A 104 6.04 -5.82 2.43
C MET A 104 6.13 -6.78 1.26
N TYR A 105 5.69 -8.03 1.48
CA TYR A 105 5.71 -9.06 0.45
C TYR A 105 4.30 -9.50 0.06
N PHE A 106 4.12 -9.74 -1.22
CA PHE A 106 2.86 -10.11 -1.84
C PHE A 106 3.07 -11.26 -2.82
N ILE A 107 2.01 -12.03 -3.07
CA ILE A 107 1.93 -13.06 -4.10
C ILE A 107 0.68 -12.78 -4.91
N ALA A 108 0.85 -12.70 -6.23
CA ALA A 108 -0.25 -12.62 -7.18
C ALA A 108 -0.72 -14.02 -7.62
N ASP A 109 -1.94 -14.11 -8.15
CA ASP A 109 -2.51 -15.38 -8.61
C ASP A 109 -1.87 -15.85 -9.95
N SER A 110 -1.15 -14.96 -10.64
CA SER A 110 -0.37 -15.27 -11.85
C SER A 110 0.81 -14.32 -12.06
N GLU A 111 1.76 -14.74 -12.91
CA GLU A 111 2.91 -13.92 -13.30
C GLU A 111 2.48 -12.63 -14.00
N LYS A 112 1.46 -12.72 -14.86
CA LYS A 112 0.86 -11.55 -15.52
C LYS A 112 0.31 -10.56 -14.48
N GLU A 113 -0.43 -11.04 -13.49
CA GLU A 113 -0.96 -10.18 -12.43
C GLU A 113 0.15 -9.55 -11.58
N LYS A 114 1.22 -10.30 -11.28
CA LYS A 114 2.41 -9.77 -10.60
C LYS A 114 3.00 -8.59 -11.36
N GLU A 115 3.32 -8.79 -12.64
CA GLU A 115 3.89 -7.75 -13.50
C GLU A 115 2.97 -6.54 -13.61
N GLU A 116 1.68 -6.78 -13.75
CA GLU A 116 0.68 -5.72 -13.80
C GLU A 116 0.59 -4.90 -12.51
N TRP A 117 0.73 -5.52 -11.33
CA TRP A 117 0.80 -4.84 -10.04
C TRP A 117 2.07 -4.02 -9.90
N ILE A 118 3.24 -4.60 -10.20
CA ILE A 118 4.53 -3.90 -10.19
C ILE A 118 4.46 -2.66 -11.07
N ASN A 119 3.94 -2.79 -12.30
CA ASN A 119 3.82 -1.68 -13.25
C ASN A 119 2.80 -0.62 -12.80
N SER A 120 1.67 -1.02 -12.21
CA SER A 120 0.64 -0.06 -11.78
C SER A 120 1.10 0.72 -10.56
N ILE A 121 1.69 0.04 -9.57
CA ILE A 121 2.27 0.69 -8.39
C ILE A 121 3.45 1.58 -8.81
N GLY A 122 4.39 1.06 -9.62
CA GLY A 122 5.55 1.82 -10.08
C GLY A 122 5.18 3.11 -10.81
N ARG A 123 4.17 3.09 -11.70
CA ARG A 123 3.64 4.30 -12.33
C ARG A 123 3.04 5.27 -11.31
N SER A 124 2.28 4.75 -10.35
CA SER A 124 1.65 5.56 -9.31
C SER A 124 2.69 6.22 -8.38
N ILE A 125 3.78 5.51 -8.03
CA ILE A 125 4.93 6.07 -7.30
C ILE A 125 5.50 7.26 -8.05
N VAL A 126 5.81 7.12 -9.34
CA VAL A 126 6.39 8.22 -10.15
C VAL A 126 5.45 9.42 -10.24
N GLN A 127 4.14 9.17 -10.36
CA GLN A 127 3.14 10.24 -10.44
C GLN A 127 3.00 11.02 -9.13
N HIS A 128 3.16 10.35 -7.97
CA HIS A 128 2.87 10.94 -6.66
C HIS A 128 4.13 11.26 -5.83
N SER A 129 5.33 10.84 -6.25
CA SER A 129 6.59 11.13 -5.55
C SER A 129 6.96 12.62 -5.55
N ARG A 130 6.51 13.38 -6.56
CA ARG A 130 6.78 14.82 -6.68
C ARG A 130 6.07 15.67 -5.63
N SER A 131 4.96 15.17 -5.06
CA SER A 131 4.17 15.93 -4.08
C SER A 131 4.84 16.05 -2.69
N LEU A 132 5.84 15.21 -2.38
CA LEU A 132 6.53 15.23 -1.09
C LEU A 132 7.73 16.19 -1.10
N ALA A 133 8.40 16.36 -2.24
CA ALA A 133 9.58 17.24 -2.37
C ALA A 133 9.24 18.73 -2.19
N ASP A 134 8.01 19.16 -2.50
CA ASP A 134 7.57 20.55 -2.29
C ASP A 134 7.27 20.88 -0.82
N SER A 135 7.14 19.87 0.05
CA SER A 135 6.83 20.09 1.48
C SER A 135 8.08 20.29 2.37
N GLU A 136 9.29 20.04 1.85
CA GLU A 136 10.54 20.10 2.63
C GLU A 136 11.36 21.39 2.42
N VAL A 137 10.87 22.38 1.67
CA VAL A 137 11.50 23.70 1.61
C VAL A 137 11.10 24.51 2.84
N VAL A 138 11.75 24.23 3.97
CA VAL A 138 11.69 25.08 5.16
C VAL A 138 12.65 26.25 4.94
N ASP A 139 12.10 27.46 4.93
CA ASP A 139 12.82 28.73 4.75
C ASP A 139 14.01 28.86 5.72
N TYR A 140 15.21 28.62 5.22
CA TYR A 140 16.46 28.94 5.91
C TYR A 140 16.97 30.31 5.45
N ASP A 141 16.23 31.39 5.70
CA ASP A 141 16.84 32.73 5.74
C ASP A 141 15.91 33.77 6.40
N SER A 142 16.00 33.93 7.72
CA SER A 142 15.57 35.17 8.40
C SER A 142 16.06 35.18 9.86
N SER A 143 17.35 35.39 10.07
CA SER A 143 17.88 35.89 11.36
C SER A 143 19.34 36.37 11.24
N ARG A 144 19.60 37.22 10.26
CA ARG A 144 20.75 38.14 10.28
C ARG A 144 20.29 39.57 10.03
N GLN A 145 19.78 40.20 11.08
CA GLN A 145 19.90 41.65 11.30
C GLN A 145 20.22 41.87 12.77
#